data_AF-A0A7J9C2L3-F1
#
_entry.id   AF-A0A7J9C2L3-F1
#
_cell.length_a   1.000
_cell.length_b   1.000
_cell.length_c   1.000
_cell.angle_alpha   90.00
_cell.angle_beta   90.00
_cell.angle_gamma   90.00
#
_symmetry.space_group_name_H-M   'P 1'
#
loop_
_entity.id
_entity.type
_entity.pdbx_description
1 polymer ?
#
loop_
_entity_poly.entity_id
_entity_poly.type
_entity_poly.pdbx_seq_one_letter_code
_entity_poly.pdbx_strand_id
1 'polypeptide(L)'
;MTNLRELEIRGPFNIEDFNTEELDKNPPIIQSKYLHSLSIFYYEGRIDPRHLARLLSSCQNISKLNLNVEIRRLPEYDYSSSNLAYVLLKGCKLEEDPIPTLEKLPNLRALKLHVGAFIGKEMFCATEGFPKLESLSLACLENLEDWKVDERAMPSLRQLEIQKCRQLKKLPDGLSFIATLQDWINAKDI
;
A
#
# COMPACT_ATOMS: atom_id res chain seq x y z
N MET A 1 -28.87 11.23 0.37
CA MET A 1 -27.73 10.29 0.42
C MET A 1 -26.60 10.88 -0.41
N THR A 2 -25.45 11.12 0.21
CA THR A 2 -24.32 11.80 -0.42
C THR A 2 -23.53 10.81 -1.27
N ASN A 3 -23.34 11.08 -2.57
CA ASN A 3 -22.51 10.31 -3.50
C ASN A 3 -21.02 10.56 -3.22
N LEU A 4 -20.58 10.34 -1.98
CA LEU A 4 -19.22 10.64 -1.56
C LEU A 4 -18.26 9.64 -2.22
N ARG A 5 -17.34 10.16 -3.03
CA ARG A 5 -16.33 9.38 -3.76
C ARG A 5 -15.00 9.28 -3.03
N GLU A 6 -14.73 10.24 -2.16
CA GLU A 6 -13.46 10.36 -1.45
C GLU A 6 -13.75 10.59 0.03
N LEU A 7 -13.12 9.79 0.88
CA LEU A 7 -13.17 9.93 2.33
C LEU A 7 -11.75 10.19 2.82
N GLU A 8 -11.60 11.33 3.48
CA GLU A 8 -10.38 11.69 4.17
C GLU A 8 -10.63 11.71 5.67
N ILE A 9 -9.84 10.94 6.42
CA ILE A 9 -9.88 10.88 7.87
C ILE A 9 -8.61 11.56 8.38
N ARG A 10 -8.77 12.66 9.13
CA ARG A 10 -7.67 13.38 9.76
C ARG A 10 -7.80 13.29 11.27
N GLY A 11 -6.84 12.66 11.95
CA GLY A 11 -6.84 12.53 13.40
C GLY A 11 -7.07 11.09 13.90
N PRO A 12 -7.31 10.92 15.22
CA PRO A 12 -7.47 9.60 15.81
C PRO A 12 -8.65 8.87 15.16
N PHE A 13 -8.42 7.61 14.83
CA PHE A 13 -9.42 6.74 14.22
C PHE A 13 -9.66 5.51 15.08
N ASN A 14 -10.73 5.55 15.89
CA ASN A 14 -11.18 4.43 16.70
C ASN A 14 -12.54 3.95 16.19
N ILE A 15 -12.63 2.66 15.87
CA ILE A 15 -13.81 2.00 15.30
C ILE A 15 -14.68 1.35 16.40
N GLU A 16 -14.38 1.54 17.68
CA GLU A 16 -15.15 0.98 18.80
C GLU A 16 -16.67 1.22 18.70
N ASP A 17 -17.13 2.22 17.95
CA ASP A 17 -18.55 2.48 17.67
C ASP A 17 -19.16 1.69 16.50
N PHE A 18 -18.39 0.89 15.76
CA PHE A 18 -18.91 0.13 14.63
C PHE A 18 -19.41 -1.26 15.08
N ASN A 19 -20.66 -1.56 14.76
CA ASN A 19 -21.31 -2.83 15.04
C ASN A 19 -20.96 -3.91 13.98
N THR A 20 -20.31 -5.00 14.42
CA THR A 20 -19.80 -6.08 13.54
C THR A 20 -20.88 -7.08 13.14
N GLU A 21 -21.97 -7.12 13.89
CA GLU A 21 -23.07 -8.07 13.70
C GLU A 21 -24.21 -7.44 12.89
N GLU A 22 -24.48 -6.15 13.12
CA GLU A 22 -25.57 -5.39 12.50
C GLU A 22 -24.96 -4.26 11.67
N LEU A 23 -24.58 -4.61 10.44
CA LEU A 23 -23.88 -3.70 9.53
C LEU A 23 -24.66 -2.40 9.30
N ASP A 24 -25.99 -2.45 9.31
CA ASP A 24 -26.94 -1.35 9.14
C ASP A 24 -26.91 -0.30 10.26
N LYS A 25 -26.35 -0.65 11.42
CA LYS A 25 -26.14 0.30 12.53
C LYS A 25 -24.87 1.14 12.39
N ASN A 26 -24.01 0.81 11.42
CA ASN A 26 -22.81 1.60 11.14
C ASN A 26 -23.16 2.89 10.39
N PRO A 27 -22.38 3.98 10.57
CA PRO A 27 -22.51 5.18 9.75
C PRO A 27 -22.62 4.87 8.24
N PRO A 28 -23.55 5.48 7.49
CA PRO A 28 -23.83 5.13 6.08
C PRO A 28 -22.62 5.17 5.14
N ILE A 29 -21.60 5.96 5.49
CA ILE A 29 -20.36 6.09 4.73
C ILE A 29 -19.58 4.78 4.62
N ILE A 30 -19.75 3.88 5.59
CA ILE A 30 -19.02 2.61 5.70
C ILE A 30 -19.56 1.58 4.71
N GLN A 31 -20.81 1.72 4.29
CA GLN A 31 -21.44 0.90 3.27
C GLN A 31 -21.52 1.59 1.90
N SER A 32 -20.78 2.69 1.71
CA SER A 32 -20.87 3.48 0.49
C SER A 32 -20.37 2.67 -0.71
N LYS A 33 -21.27 2.39 -1.64
CA LYS A 33 -20.95 1.83 -2.96
C LYS A 33 -20.28 2.85 -3.88
N TYR A 34 -20.27 4.12 -3.49
CA TYR A 34 -19.72 5.21 -4.31
C TYR A 34 -18.32 5.63 -3.86
N LEU A 35 -17.81 5.11 -2.74
CA LEU A 35 -16.50 5.45 -2.22
C LEU A 35 -15.40 4.73 -3.02
N HIS A 36 -14.52 5.51 -3.63
CA HIS A 36 -13.42 5.01 -4.46
C HIS A 36 -12.04 5.33 -3.87
N SER A 37 -11.94 6.37 -3.05
CA SER A 37 -10.69 6.83 -2.44
C SER A 37 -10.84 6.91 -0.92
N LEU A 38 -9.94 6.23 -0.21
CA LEU A 38 -9.82 6.30 1.24
C LEU A 38 -8.43 6.85 1.59
N SER A 39 -8.40 7.95 2.31
CA SER A 39 -7.17 8.55 2.82
C SER A 39 -7.23 8.68 4.34
N ILE A 40 -6.20 8.22 5.05
CA ILE A 40 -6.09 8.32 6.51
C ILE A 40 -4.78 9.03 6.86
N PHE A 41 -4.90 10.15 7.56
CA PHE A 41 -3.78 10.98 8.00
C PHE A 41 -3.83 11.14 9.51
N TYR A 42 -2.84 10.61 10.22
CA TYR A 42 -2.73 10.81 11.65
C TYR A 42 -1.27 10.72 12.09
N TYR A 43 -0.68 11.88 12.35
CA TYR A 43 0.76 12.03 12.63
C TYR A 43 1.11 11.86 14.13
N GLU A 44 0.11 12.02 14.99
CA GLU A 44 0.31 12.06 16.45
C GLU A 44 0.07 10.70 17.12
N GLY A 45 -0.38 9.70 16.37
CA GLY A 45 -0.67 8.39 16.93
C GLY A 45 -0.75 7.28 15.90
N ARG A 46 -1.31 6.15 16.35
CA ARG A 46 -1.40 4.90 15.60
C ARG A 46 -2.84 4.47 15.39
N ILE A 47 -3.07 3.71 14.33
CA ILE A 47 -4.34 3.01 14.11
C ILE A 47 -4.16 1.51 14.33
N ASP A 48 -5.20 0.87 14.86
CA ASP A 48 -5.27 -0.59 14.90
C ASP A 48 -5.49 -1.11 13.47
N PRO A 49 -4.67 -2.06 12.96
CA PRO A 49 -4.88 -2.66 11.64
C PRO A 49 -6.31 -3.19 11.43
N ARG A 50 -6.95 -3.74 12.47
CA ARG A 50 -8.33 -4.25 12.39
C ARG A 50 -9.32 -3.17 11.96
N HIS A 51 -9.06 -1.91 12.30
CA HIS A 51 -9.92 -0.80 11.90
C HIS A 51 -9.82 -0.54 10.40
N LEU A 52 -8.61 -0.61 9.83
CA LEU A 52 -8.40 -0.50 8.40
C LEU A 52 -9.02 -1.69 7.65
N ALA A 53 -8.84 -2.92 8.15
CA ALA A 53 -9.42 -4.14 7.58
C ALA A 53 -10.94 -3.99 7.38
N ARG A 54 -11.61 -3.44 8.39
CA ARG A 54 -13.05 -3.24 8.40
C ARG A 54 -13.54 -2.21 7.38
N LEU A 55 -12.81 -1.12 7.20
CA LEU A 55 -13.14 -0.14 6.15
C LEU A 55 -13.00 -0.75 4.77
N LEU A 56 -11.90 -1.49 4.54
CA LEU A 56 -11.66 -2.17 3.26
C LEU A 56 -12.72 -3.24 2.96
N SER A 57 -13.19 -3.97 3.97
CA SER A 57 -14.25 -4.97 3.79
C SER A 57 -15.63 -4.36 3.55
N SER A 58 -15.91 -3.20 4.14
CA SER A 58 -17.23 -2.57 4.05
C SER A 58 -17.40 -1.74 2.77
N CYS A 59 -16.31 -1.16 2.26
CA CYS A 59 -16.31 -0.32 1.07
C CYS A 59 -15.72 -1.07 -0.16
N GLN A 60 -16.55 -1.87 -0.81
CA GLN A 60 -16.14 -2.81 -1.87
C GLN A 60 -15.56 -2.14 -3.15
N ASN A 61 -15.82 -0.84 -3.36
CA ASN A 61 -15.41 -0.12 -4.57
C ASN A 61 -14.18 0.79 -4.37
N ILE A 62 -13.50 0.68 -3.22
CA ILE A 62 -12.25 1.41 -3.01
C ILE A 62 -11.22 0.93 -4.03
N SER A 63 -10.70 1.89 -4.80
CA SER A 63 -9.64 1.70 -5.78
C SER A 63 -8.36 2.47 -5.43
N LYS A 64 -8.44 3.43 -4.51
CA LYS A 64 -7.29 4.22 -4.04
C LYS A 64 -7.22 4.19 -2.52
N LEU A 65 -6.06 3.80 -2.00
CA LEU A 65 -5.75 3.85 -0.58
C LEU A 65 -4.52 4.73 -0.36
N ASN A 66 -4.64 5.69 0.56
CA ASN A 66 -3.54 6.54 0.99
C ASN A 66 -3.45 6.52 2.52
N LEU A 67 -2.35 6.01 3.05
CA LEU A 67 -2.09 5.95 4.47
C LEU A 67 -0.89 6.81 4.82
N ASN A 68 -1.09 7.71 5.77
CA ASN A 68 -0.05 8.53 6.37
C ASN A 68 -0.25 8.56 7.89
N VAL A 69 -0.03 7.41 8.50
CA VAL A 69 -0.36 7.09 9.90
C VAL A 69 0.39 5.85 10.33
N GLU A 70 0.82 5.76 11.59
CA GLU A 70 1.45 4.55 12.13
C GLU A 70 0.44 3.39 12.24
N ILE A 71 0.75 2.23 11.65
CA ILE A 71 -0.08 1.01 11.73
C ILE A 71 0.74 -0.25 12.02
N ARG A 72 2.07 -0.20 11.83
CA ARG A 72 3.09 -1.25 12.12
C ARG A 72 2.99 -2.55 11.32
N ARG A 73 1.80 -2.95 10.90
CA ARG A 73 1.56 -4.09 10.02
C ARG A 73 0.33 -3.85 9.16
N LEU A 74 0.31 -4.43 7.96
CA LEU A 74 -0.90 -4.41 7.15
C LEU A 74 -1.96 -5.33 7.78
N PRO A 75 -3.26 -5.01 7.65
CA PRO A 75 -4.31 -5.84 8.21
C PRO A 75 -4.39 -7.21 7.52
N GLU A 76 -4.84 -8.21 8.28
CA GLU A 76 -5.36 -9.43 7.69
C GLU A 76 -6.70 -9.12 7.03
N TYR A 77 -6.71 -9.15 5.70
CA TYR A 77 -7.85 -8.84 4.85
C TYR A 77 -7.75 -9.70 3.59
N ASP A 78 -8.89 -10.06 3.00
CA ASP A 78 -8.86 -10.74 1.70
C ASP A 78 -8.53 -9.74 0.59
N TYR A 79 -7.24 -9.59 0.32
CA TYR A 79 -6.75 -8.71 -0.74
C TYR A 79 -7.10 -9.20 -2.15
N SER A 80 -7.45 -10.49 -2.31
CA SER A 80 -7.72 -11.08 -3.63
C SER A 80 -9.03 -10.59 -4.25
N SER A 81 -9.99 -10.17 -3.43
CA SER A 81 -11.27 -9.59 -3.88
C SER A 81 -11.24 -8.06 -3.98
N SER A 82 -10.09 -7.44 -3.74
CA SER A 82 -9.96 -5.99 -3.71
C SER A 82 -9.92 -5.34 -5.10
N ASN A 83 -10.54 -4.16 -5.21
CA ASN A 83 -10.48 -3.28 -6.37
C ASN A 83 -9.34 -2.25 -6.30
N LEU A 84 -8.46 -2.35 -5.29
CA LEU A 84 -7.34 -1.43 -5.12
C LEU A 84 -6.42 -1.45 -6.35
N ALA A 85 -6.33 -0.28 -6.97
CA ALA A 85 -5.49 0.00 -8.13
C ALA A 85 -4.33 0.95 -7.77
N TYR A 86 -4.46 1.71 -6.69
CA TYR A 86 -3.45 2.64 -6.20
C TYR A 86 -3.28 2.52 -4.69
N VAL A 87 -2.04 2.34 -4.24
CA VAL A 87 -1.68 2.33 -2.82
C VAL A 87 -0.51 3.29 -2.59
N LEU A 88 -0.69 4.25 -1.68
CA LEU A 88 0.38 5.08 -1.14
C LEU A 88 0.48 4.85 0.36
N LEU A 89 1.66 4.45 0.81
CA LEU A 89 1.99 4.29 2.21
C LEU A 89 3.07 5.31 2.59
N LYS A 90 2.85 6.02 3.69
CA LYS A 90 3.77 6.96 4.31
C LYS A 90 3.59 6.86 5.83
N GLY A 91 4.67 7.01 6.60
CA GLY A 91 4.57 7.00 8.07
C GLY A 91 3.95 5.74 8.69
N CYS A 92 3.74 4.66 7.92
CA CYS A 92 3.09 3.42 8.36
C CYS A 92 3.91 2.63 9.38
N LYS A 93 5.23 2.82 9.36
CA LYS A 93 6.21 2.14 10.21
C LYS A 93 6.05 0.63 10.14
N LEU A 94 5.80 0.08 8.95
CA LEU A 94 5.62 -1.34 8.76
C LEU A 94 6.89 -2.08 9.20
N GLU A 95 6.73 -2.99 10.15
CA GLU A 95 7.79 -3.81 10.73
C GLU A 95 8.05 -5.07 9.88
N GLU A 96 7.00 -5.56 9.22
CA GLU A 96 7.03 -6.69 8.29
C GLU A 96 7.05 -6.22 6.83
N ASP A 97 7.63 -7.04 5.94
CA ASP A 97 7.65 -6.78 4.50
C ASP A 97 6.21 -6.62 3.97
N PRO A 98 5.83 -5.45 3.43
CA PRO A 98 4.49 -5.26 2.87
C PRO A 98 4.23 -6.04 1.58
N ILE A 99 5.29 -6.44 0.86
CA ILE A 99 5.16 -6.97 -0.50
C ILE A 99 4.33 -8.26 -0.56
N PRO A 100 4.54 -9.29 0.29
CA PRO A 100 3.73 -10.51 0.27
C PRO A 100 2.22 -10.29 0.46
N THR A 101 1.85 -9.16 1.05
CA THR A 101 0.44 -8.77 1.21
C THR A 101 -0.05 -7.98 0.00
N LEU A 102 0.72 -6.98 -0.44
CA LEU A 102 0.32 -6.09 -1.52
C LEU A 102 0.35 -6.76 -2.90
N GLU A 103 1.19 -7.76 -3.11
CA GLU A 103 1.25 -8.50 -4.39
C GLU A 103 0.02 -9.36 -4.65
N LYS A 104 -0.78 -9.64 -3.61
CA LYS A 104 -2.07 -10.35 -3.70
C LYS A 104 -3.17 -9.48 -4.30
N LEU A 105 -2.95 -8.17 -4.47
CA LEU A 105 -3.91 -7.24 -5.05
C LEU A 105 -3.97 -7.44 -6.58
N PRO A 106 -5.06 -7.99 -7.14
CA PRO A 106 -5.11 -8.41 -8.55
C PRO A 106 -5.20 -7.24 -9.53
N ASN A 107 -5.51 -6.04 -9.05
CA ASN A 107 -5.74 -4.83 -9.83
C ASN A 107 -4.75 -3.71 -9.54
N LEU A 108 -3.75 -3.95 -8.67
CA LEU A 108 -2.80 -2.92 -8.28
C LEU A 108 -1.95 -2.50 -9.47
N ARG A 109 -2.04 -1.21 -9.81
CA ARG A 109 -1.31 -0.56 -10.93
C ARG A 109 -0.22 0.38 -10.45
N ALA A 110 -0.41 0.99 -9.28
CA ALA A 110 0.56 1.91 -8.70
C ALA A 110 0.77 1.64 -7.22
N LEU A 111 2.02 1.45 -6.83
CA LEU A 111 2.45 1.28 -5.45
C LEU A 111 3.52 2.32 -5.09
N LYS A 112 3.29 3.05 -4.00
CA LYS A 112 4.24 4.02 -3.48
C LYS A 112 4.52 3.73 -2.01
N LEU A 113 5.77 3.37 -1.70
CA LEU A 113 6.29 3.20 -0.35
C LEU A 113 7.23 4.37 -0.06
N HIS A 114 6.73 5.36 0.67
CA HIS A 114 7.43 6.63 0.90
C HIS A 114 7.96 6.73 2.34
N VAL A 115 8.50 7.90 2.71
CA VAL A 115 9.15 8.14 4.00
C VAL A 115 8.42 7.50 5.18
N GLY A 116 9.12 6.61 5.89
CA GLY A 116 8.62 5.91 7.06
C GLY A 116 7.49 4.91 6.80
N ALA A 117 7.22 4.52 5.54
CA ALA A 117 6.25 3.48 5.20
C ALA A 117 6.69 2.11 5.75
N PHE A 118 7.94 1.75 5.54
CA PHE A 118 8.56 0.50 5.96
C PHE A 118 9.81 0.81 6.78
N ILE A 119 9.98 0.12 7.91
CA ILE A 119 11.14 0.25 8.80
C ILE A 119 11.94 -1.06 8.93
N GLY A 120 11.50 -2.14 8.27
CA GLY A 120 12.29 -3.34 8.12
C GLY A 120 13.43 -3.17 7.11
N LYS A 121 14.20 -4.24 6.95
CA LYS A 121 15.48 -4.23 6.22
C LYS A 121 15.44 -4.92 4.87
N GLU A 122 14.53 -5.87 4.71
CA GLU A 122 14.46 -6.70 3.51
C GLU A 122 13.07 -6.62 2.89
N MET A 123 13.02 -6.54 1.57
CA MET A 123 11.79 -6.74 0.79
C MET A 123 12.01 -7.78 -0.29
N PHE A 124 11.00 -8.60 -0.54
CA PHE A 124 11.01 -9.65 -1.55
C PHE A 124 9.77 -9.61 -2.42
N CYS A 125 9.95 -9.36 -3.72
CA CYS A 125 8.90 -9.55 -4.73
C CYS A 125 8.97 -10.96 -5.28
N ALA A 126 7.92 -11.75 -5.06
CA ALA A 126 7.87 -13.14 -5.49
C ALA A 126 7.69 -13.28 -7.01
N THR A 127 8.06 -14.45 -7.52
CA THR A 127 7.73 -14.88 -8.88
C THR A 127 6.23 -14.70 -9.13
N GLU A 128 5.84 -14.15 -10.29
CA GLU A 128 4.45 -13.81 -10.65
C GLU A 128 3.76 -12.77 -9.73
N GLY A 129 4.47 -12.23 -8.75
CA GLY A 129 3.98 -11.13 -7.91
C GLY A 129 3.70 -9.87 -8.73
N PHE A 130 2.64 -9.14 -8.34
CA PHE A 130 2.24 -7.88 -8.97
C PHE A 130 1.97 -7.96 -10.50
N PRO A 131 1.01 -8.77 -10.95
CA PRO A 131 0.78 -9.03 -12.38
C PRO A 131 0.44 -7.76 -13.20
N LYS A 132 -0.19 -6.75 -12.58
CA LYS A 132 -0.66 -5.52 -13.25
C LYS A 132 0.05 -4.24 -12.79
N LEU A 133 1.10 -4.34 -11.97
CA LEU A 133 1.78 -3.15 -11.46
C LEU A 133 2.51 -2.44 -12.60
N GLU A 134 2.16 -1.18 -12.83
CA GLU A 134 2.70 -0.32 -13.89
C GLU A 134 3.69 0.70 -13.33
N SER A 135 3.54 1.11 -12.07
CA SER A 135 4.38 2.11 -11.40
C SER A 135 4.74 1.69 -9.98
N LEU A 136 6.04 1.67 -9.67
CA LEU A 136 6.58 1.43 -8.34
C LEU A 136 7.47 2.61 -7.92
N SER A 137 7.21 3.18 -6.74
CA SER A 137 8.01 4.26 -6.16
C SER A 137 8.44 3.89 -4.74
N LEU A 138 9.76 3.80 -4.53
CA LEU A 138 10.40 3.57 -3.24
C LEU A 138 11.17 4.85 -2.88
N ALA A 139 10.69 5.59 -1.88
CA ALA A 139 11.26 6.90 -1.54
C ALA A 139 11.52 7.04 -0.04
N CYS A 140 12.74 7.43 0.33
CA CYS A 140 13.16 7.66 1.72
C CYS A 140 12.91 6.44 2.63
N LEU A 141 13.17 5.23 2.13
CA LEU A 141 13.14 3.99 2.92
C LEU A 141 14.50 3.78 3.59
N GLU A 142 14.77 4.56 4.63
CA GLU A 142 16.10 4.71 5.23
C GLU A 142 16.68 3.41 5.80
N ASN A 143 15.85 2.43 6.16
CA ASN A 143 16.28 1.16 6.76
C ASN A 143 16.39 0.00 5.76
N LEU A 144 15.91 0.18 4.53
CA LEU A 144 15.90 -0.88 3.53
C LEU A 144 17.34 -1.15 3.09
N GLU A 145 17.83 -2.36 3.39
CA GLU A 145 19.18 -2.81 3.07
C GLU A 145 19.22 -3.68 1.81
N ASP A 146 18.24 -4.58 1.68
CA ASP A 146 18.20 -5.60 0.64
C ASP A 146 16.82 -5.64 0.00
N TRP A 147 16.78 -5.48 -1.33
CA TRP A 147 15.58 -5.65 -2.12
C TRP A 147 15.82 -6.76 -3.15
N LYS A 148 15.00 -7.81 -3.07
CA LYS A 148 15.07 -8.99 -3.93
C LYS A 148 13.83 -9.01 -4.81
N VAL A 149 14.04 -9.32 -6.09
CA VAL A 149 12.97 -9.46 -7.09
C VAL A 149 13.26 -10.74 -7.83
N ASP A 150 12.31 -11.66 -7.80
CA ASP A 150 12.40 -12.92 -8.55
C ASP A 150 12.27 -12.69 -10.06
N GLU A 151 12.73 -13.68 -10.83
CA GLU A 151 12.44 -13.75 -12.27
C GLU A 151 10.91 -13.74 -12.48
N ARG A 152 10.45 -12.96 -13.48
CA ARG A 152 9.02 -12.82 -13.84
C ARG A 152 8.13 -12.08 -12.83
N ALA A 153 8.68 -11.52 -11.77
CA ALA A 153 7.95 -10.56 -10.94
C ALA A 153 7.62 -9.28 -11.73
N MET A 154 6.50 -8.63 -11.42
CA MET A 154 6.11 -7.32 -11.96
C MET A 154 6.16 -7.21 -13.50
N PRO A 155 5.56 -8.13 -14.27
CA PRO A 155 5.73 -8.20 -15.73
C PRO A 155 5.21 -6.95 -16.48
N SER A 156 4.33 -6.16 -15.85
CA SER A 156 3.72 -4.96 -16.44
C SER A 156 4.41 -3.64 -16.05
N LEU A 157 5.51 -3.69 -15.29
CA LEU A 157 6.12 -2.49 -14.70
C LEU A 157 6.76 -1.60 -15.75
N ARG A 158 6.32 -0.34 -15.81
CA ARG A 158 6.81 0.66 -16.77
C ARG A 158 7.62 1.76 -16.12
N GLN A 159 7.32 2.07 -14.87
CA GLN A 159 7.95 3.17 -14.15
C GLN A 159 8.49 2.68 -12.82
N LEU A 160 9.80 2.88 -12.62
CA LEU A 160 10.48 2.60 -11.36
C LEU A 160 11.17 3.87 -10.85
N GLU A 161 10.79 4.28 -9.66
CA GLU A 161 11.43 5.38 -8.95
C GLU A 161 12.03 4.84 -7.65
N ILE A 162 13.34 5.09 -7.48
CA ILE A 162 14.05 4.82 -6.24
C ILE A 162 14.77 6.10 -5.85
N GLN A 163 14.41 6.64 -4.69
CA GLN A 163 14.94 7.91 -4.21
C GLN A 163 15.30 7.81 -2.74
N LYS A 164 16.52 8.25 -2.37
CA LYS A 164 16.96 8.39 -0.97
C LYS A 164 16.77 7.09 -0.14
N CYS A 165 17.03 5.94 -0.73
CA CYS A 165 17.05 4.65 -0.02
C CYS A 165 18.51 4.32 0.33
N ARG A 166 19.09 5.08 1.25
CA ARG A 166 20.54 5.19 1.47
C ARG A 166 21.23 3.94 2.01
N GLN A 167 20.48 3.02 2.59
CA GLN A 167 21.03 1.75 3.09
C GLN A 167 20.92 0.62 2.06
N LEU A 168 20.25 0.84 0.92
CA LEU A 168 20.01 -0.19 -0.08
C LEU A 168 21.33 -0.56 -0.75
N LYS A 169 21.88 -1.73 -0.45
CA LYS A 169 23.25 -2.13 -0.85
C LYS A 169 23.42 -2.22 -2.35
N LYS A 170 22.42 -2.76 -3.03
CA LYS A 170 22.38 -2.91 -4.49
C LYS A 170 20.94 -3.00 -4.97
N LEU A 171 20.78 -2.78 -6.28
CA LEU A 171 19.51 -3.05 -6.94
C LEU A 171 19.36 -4.55 -7.23
N PRO A 172 18.12 -5.07 -7.21
CA PRO A 172 17.88 -6.48 -7.50
C PRO A 172 18.20 -6.81 -8.96
N ASP A 173 18.95 -7.89 -9.15
CA ASP A 173 19.28 -8.43 -10.49
C ASP A 173 17.98 -8.79 -11.26
N GLY A 174 16.92 -9.14 -10.54
CA GLY A 174 15.57 -9.41 -11.06
C GLY A 174 14.98 -8.30 -11.94
N LEU A 175 15.37 -7.04 -11.71
CA LEU A 175 14.88 -5.91 -12.51
C LEU A 175 15.31 -6.00 -13.97
N SER A 176 16.43 -6.67 -14.26
CA SER A 176 16.93 -6.85 -15.62
C SER A 176 16.00 -7.70 -16.50
N PHE A 177 15.11 -8.50 -15.90
CA PHE A 177 14.13 -9.34 -16.62
C PHE A 177 12.83 -8.60 -16.94
N ILE A 178 12.64 -7.37 -16.47
CA ILE A 178 11.43 -6.57 -16.70
C ILE A 178 11.56 -5.81 -18.03
N ALA A 179 11.16 -6.47 -19.12
CA ALA A 179 11.26 -5.92 -20.47
C ALA A 179 10.37 -4.68 -20.73
N THR A 180 9.38 -4.44 -19.87
CA THR A 180 8.39 -3.36 -20.00
C THR A 180 8.84 -2.04 -19.35
N LEU A 181 9.97 -2.02 -18.64
CA LEU A 181 10.45 -0.85 -17.91
C LEU A 181 10.91 0.25 -18.88
N GLN A 182 10.26 1.42 -18.83
CA GLN A 182 10.46 2.55 -19.74
C GLN A 182 11.16 3.72 -19.04
N ASP A 183 10.66 4.11 -17.86
CA ASP A 183 11.19 5.23 -17.09
C ASP A 183 11.82 4.69 -15.81
N TRP A 184 13.11 4.97 -15.65
CA TRP A 184 13.84 4.69 -14.43
C TRP A 184 14.46 5.99 -13.89
N ILE A 185 13.92 6.46 -12.78
CA ILE A 185 14.48 7.60 -12.04
C ILE A 185 15.21 7.06 -10.81
N ASN A 186 16.54 7.10 -10.86
CA ASN A 186 17.40 6.93 -9.70
C ASN A 186 17.95 8.31 -9.31
N ALA A 187 17.33 8.94 -8.33
CA ALA A 187 17.84 10.18 -7.78
C ALA A 187 18.96 9.81 -6.78
N LYS A 188 20.21 9.87 -7.28
CA LYS A 188 21.47 9.61 -6.57
C LYS A 188 21.40 9.92 -5.07
N ASP A 189 21.52 8.86 -4.28
CA ASP A 189 21.99 8.73 -2.88
C ASP A 189 21.81 7.23 -2.50
N ILE A 190 22.25 6.31 -3.36
CA ILE A 190 22.60 4.93 -2.96
C ILE A 190 24.02 5.00 -2.41
#